data_AF-A0A7V3S9W9-F1
#
_entry.id   AF-A0A7V3S9W9-F1
#
_cell.length_a   1.000
_cell.length_b   1.000
_cell.length_c   1.000
_cell.angle_alpha   90.00
_cell.angle_beta   90.00
_cell.angle_gamma   90.00
#
_symmetry.space_group_name_H-M   'P 1'
#
loop_
_entity.id
_entity.type
_entity.pdbx_description
1 polymer ?
#
loop_
_entity_poly.entity_id
_entity_poly.type
_entity_poly.pdbx_seq_one_letter_code
_entity_poly.pdbx_strand_id
1 'polypeptide(L)' 'ETARLYPAMRSVLTEAVEILSERMKADISEEIRDFLKVHRRGGKPCPRCGSPIAQVEANRRITSFCPKCQGERRGFSP' A
#
# COMPACT_ATOMS: atom_id res chain seq x y z
N GLU A 1 -18.70 0.64 -3.46
CA GLU A 1 -17.29 0.36 -3.10
C GLU A 1 -16.75 -0.92 -3.70
N THR A 2 -17.42 -2.06 -3.51
CA THR A 2 -16.99 -3.38 -4.03
C THR A 2 -16.65 -3.39 -5.52
N ALA A 3 -17.43 -2.68 -6.34
CA ALA A 3 -17.19 -2.56 -7.79
C ALA A 3 -15.83 -1.90 -8.14
N ARG A 4 -15.26 -1.07 -7.26
CA ARG A 4 -13.93 -0.46 -7.43
C ARG A 4 -12.84 -1.27 -6.73
N LEU A 5 -13.14 -1.86 -5.58
CA LEU A 5 -12.19 -2.65 -4.80
C LEU A 5 -11.78 -3.93 -5.55
N TYR A 6 -12.73 -4.67 -6.12
CA TYR A 6 -12.45 -5.92 -6.83
C TYR A 6 -11.42 -5.77 -7.97
N PRO A 7 -11.61 -4.86 -8.95
CA PRO A 7 -10.61 -4.67 -10.00
C PRO A 7 -9.28 -4.14 -9.47
N ALA A 8 -9.29 -3.28 -8.43
CA ALA A 8 -8.06 -2.76 -7.82
C ALA A 8 -7.23 -3.88 -7.15
N MET A 9 -7.87 -4.80 -6.43
CA MET A 9 -7.19 -5.96 -5.83
C MET A 9 -6.52 -6.81 -6.91
N ARG A 10 -7.22 -7.09 -8.01
CA ARG A 10 -6.66 -7.88 -9.11
C ARG A 10 -5.47 -7.18 -9.77
N SER A 11 -5.59 -5.89 -10.09
CA SER A 11 -4.51 -5.11 -10.68
C SER A 11 -3.26 -5.12 -9.81
N VAL A 12 -3.41 -4.85 -8.51
CA VAL A 12 -2.28 -4.80 -7.57
C VAL A 12 -1.59 -6.16 -7.44
N LEU A 13 -2.36 -7.26 -7.38
CA LEU A 13 -1.78 -8.60 -7.30
C LEU A 13 -1.07 -8.99 -8.59
N THR A 14 -1.63 -8.67 -9.77
CA THR A 14 -0.98 -8.92 -11.06
C THR A 14 0.31 -8.12 -11.20
N GLU A 15 0.28 -6.81 -10.95
CA GLU A 15 1.47 -5.94 -10.97
C GLU A 15 2.56 -6.46 -10.03
N ALA A 16 2.19 -6.91 -8.82
CA ALA A 16 3.14 -7.46 -7.87
C ALA A 16 3.78 -8.76 -8.37
N VAL A 17 3.00 -9.67 -8.96
CA VAL A 17 3.54 -10.93 -9.53
C VAL A 17 4.52 -10.64 -10.65
N GLU A 18 4.23 -9.69 -11.54
CA GLU A 18 5.13 -9.30 -12.63
C GLU A 18 6.46 -8.77 -12.09
N ILE A 19 6.40 -7.80 -11.16
CA ILE A 19 7.60 -7.20 -10.55
C ILE A 19 8.44 -8.26 -9.83
N LEU A 20 7.81 -9.15 -9.08
CA LEU A 20 8.52 -10.18 -8.33
C LEU A 20 9.11 -11.26 -9.24
N SER A 21 8.40 -11.67 -10.29
CA SER A 21 8.90 -12.65 -11.26
C SER A 21 10.15 -12.14 -11.99
N GLU A 22 10.20 -10.84 -12.29
CA GLU A 22 11.35 -10.20 -12.92
C GLU A 22 12.53 -10.05 -11.94
N ARG A 23 12.26 -9.64 -10.70
CA ARG A 23 13.32 -9.22 -9.76
C ARG A 23 13.81 -10.34 -8.83
N MET A 24 12.94 -11.22 -8.35
CA MET A 24 13.33 -12.30 -7.42
C MET A 24 14.11 -13.42 -8.13
N LYS A 25 13.89 -13.64 -9.44
CA LYS A 25 14.51 -14.73 -10.21
C LYS A 25 14.44 -16.08 -9.46
N ALA A 26 15.58 -16.61 -9.01
CA ALA A 26 15.69 -17.87 -8.27
C ALA A 26 15.82 -17.69 -6.75
N ASP A 27 16.02 -16.46 -6.26
CA ASP A 27 16.19 -16.21 -4.84
C ASP A 27 14.86 -15.80 -4.20
N ILE A 28 14.19 -16.79 -3.60
CA ILE A 28 12.93 -16.58 -2.90
C ILE A 28 13.11 -16.05 -1.47
N SER A 29 14.35 -15.88 -1.01
CA SER A 29 14.64 -15.42 0.35
C SER A 29 14.64 -13.89 0.48
N GLU A 30 14.75 -13.16 -0.63
CA GLU A 30 14.73 -11.70 -0.65
C GLU A 30 13.29 -11.15 -0.63
N GLU A 31 12.99 -10.28 0.35
CA GLU A 31 11.72 -9.55 0.37
C GLU A 31 11.80 -8.25 -0.44
N ILE A 32 11.37 -8.29 -1.69
CA ILE A 32 11.28 -7.11 -2.55
C ILE A 32 9.97 -6.37 -2.27
N ARG A 33 10.05 -5.19 -1.65
CA ARG A 33 8.87 -4.40 -1.24
C ARG A 33 8.97 -2.90 -1.58
N ASP A 34 10.04 -2.48 -2.23
CA ASP A 34 10.32 -1.09 -2.60
C ASP A 34 9.24 -0.51 -3.53
N PHE A 35 8.61 -1.32 -4.38
CA PHE A 35 7.54 -0.90 -5.29
C PHE A 35 6.18 -0.64 -4.60
N LEU A 36 6.01 -1.01 -3.33
CA LEU A 36 4.74 -0.81 -2.61
C LEU A 36 4.47 0.68 -2.41
N LYS A 37 3.27 1.12 -2.80
CA LYS A 37 2.91 2.55 -2.89
C LYS A 37 2.78 3.24 -1.52
N VAL A 38 2.30 2.54 -0.49
CA VAL A 38 2.02 3.13 0.84
C VAL A 38 2.52 2.30 2.03
N HIS A 39 2.64 0.98 1.88
CA HIS A 39 3.01 0.09 2.98
C HIS A 39 4.38 0.46 3.56
N ARG A 40 4.47 0.62 4.89
CA ARG A 40 5.69 1.04 5.62
C ARG A 40 6.28 2.38 5.14
N ARG A 41 5.44 3.25 4.58
CA ARG A 41 5.82 4.61 4.15
C ARG A 41 5.19 5.70 5.02
N GLY A 42 4.91 5.43 6.30
CA GLY A 42 4.40 6.43 7.23
C GLY A 42 5.20 7.74 7.19
N GLY A 43 4.49 8.88 7.16
CA GLY A 43 5.06 10.22 7.05
C GLY A 43 5.56 10.62 5.65
N LYS A 44 5.75 9.68 4.72
CA LYS A 44 6.14 9.99 3.33
C LYS A 44 4.96 10.59 2.54
N PRO A 45 5.23 11.38 1.48
CA PRO A 45 4.17 11.94 0.65
C PRO A 45 3.41 10.85 -0.11
N CYS A 46 2.08 10.95 -0.11
CA CYS A 46 1.19 10.11 -0.91
C CYS A 46 1.50 10.30 -2.41
N PRO A 47 1.71 9.21 -3.18
CA PRO A 47 2.04 9.32 -4.61
C PRO A 47 0.90 9.89 -5.47
N ARG A 48 -0.34 9.94 -4.94
CA ARG A 48 -1.50 10.51 -5.64
C ARG A 48 -1.73 11.99 -5.31
N CYS A 49 -1.59 12.40 -4.05
CA CYS A 49 -2.04 13.71 -3.58
C CYS A 49 -1.04 14.50 -2.74
N GLY A 50 0.17 13.98 -2.52
CA GLY A 50 1.23 14.62 -1.75
C GLY A 50 1.05 14.64 -0.22
N SER A 51 -0.17 14.44 0.29
CA SER A 51 -0.43 14.42 1.75
C SER A 51 0.36 13.30 2.46
N PRO A 52 0.80 13.51 3.72
CA PRO A 52 1.52 12.49 4.46
C PRO A 52 0.71 11.20 4.61
N ILE A 53 1.37 10.05 4.42
CA ILE A 53 0.81 8.72 4.67
C ILE A 53 0.69 8.51 6.18
N ALA A 54 -0.49 8.11 6.64
CA ALA A 54 -0.70 7.66 8.01
C ALA A 54 -0.28 6.19 8.15
N GLN A 55 0.22 5.82 9.33
CA GLN A 55 0.57 4.45 9.67
C GLN A 55 0.07 4.14 11.07
N VAL A 56 -0.70 3.06 11.20
CA VAL A 56 -1.20 2.56 12.48
C VAL A 56 -0.68 1.15 12.71
N GLU A 57 -0.38 0.85 13.96
CA GLU A 57 0.06 -0.47 14.40
C GLU A 57 -0.94 -1.01 15.41
N ALA A 58 -1.66 -2.05 15.03
CA ALA A 58 -2.63 -2.72 15.89
C ALA A 58 -2.50 -4.23 15.68
N ASN A 59 -2.61 -5.02 16.76
CA ASN A 59 -2.54 -6.48 16.68
C ASN A 59 -1.30 -7.01 15.92
N ARG A 60 -0.14 -6.34 16.08
CA ARG A 60 1.12 -6.64 15.37
C ARG A 60 1.03 -6.53 13.85
N ARG A 61 0.06 -5.78 13.32
CA ARG A 61 -0.09 -5.50 11.88
C ARG A 61 0.08 -4.00 11.63
N ILE A 62 0.97 -3.70 10.70
CA ILE A 62 1.16 -2.34 10.19
C ILE A 62 0.13 -2.09 9.08
N THR A 63 -0.69 -1.06 9.26
CA THR A 63 -1.62 -0.57 8.22
C THR A 63 -1.21 0.84 7.83
N SER A 64 -0.87 1.03 6.56
CA SER A 64 -0.48 2.34 6.01
C SER A 64 -1.50 2.79 4.97
N PHE A 65 -1.96 4.04 5.05
CA PHE A 65 -2.97 4.58 4.14
C PHE A 65 -2.84 6.10 4.02
N CYS A 66 -3.35 6.67 2.93
CA CYS A 66 -3.44 8.13 2.81
C CYS A 66 -4.78 8.62 3.37
N PRO A 67 -4.80 9.45 4.45
CA PRO A 67 -6.05 9.91 5.05
C PRO A 67 -6.88 10.78 4.10
N LYS A 68 -6.24 11.50 3.16
CA LYS A 68 -6.94 12.30 2.14
C LYS A 68 -7.55 11.47 1.02
N CYS A 69 -6.87 10.39 0.59
CA CYS A 69 -7.34 9.56 -0.53
C CYS A 69 -8.23 8.39 -0.11
N GLN A 70 -8.08 7.88 1.11
CA GLN A 70 -8.73 6.67 1.61
C GLN A 70 -9.54 6.88 2.89
N GLY A 71 -9.45 8.05 3.52
CA GLY A 71 -10.35 8.41 4.61
C GLY A 71 -11.73 8.76 4.07
N GLU A 72 -12.77 8.40 4.81
CA GLU A 72 -14.06 9.05 4.65
C GLU A 72 -13.95 10.52 5.09
N ARG A 73 -14.87 11.37 4.62
CA ARG A 73 -15.05 12.72 5.20
C ARG A 73 -15.58 12.58 6.64
N ARG A 74 -14.76 12.14 7.61
CA ARG A 74 -14.89 12.31 9.06
C ARG A 74 -13.79 11.53 9.79
N GLY A 75 -12.96 12.27 10.52
CA GLY A 75 -12.37 11.81 11.78
C GLY A 75 -11.34 10.69 11.71
N PHE A 76 -10.14 10.97 11.17
CA PHE A 76 -8.94 10.37 11.71
C PHE A 76 -8.31 11.39 12.66
N SER A 77 -8.58 11.26 13.96
CA SER A 77 -7.81 11.97 14.99
C SER A 77 -6.54 11.15 15.25
N PRO A 78 -5.35 11.78 15.34
CA PRO A 78 -4.11 11.09 15.66
C PRO A 78 -4.18 10.35 17.01
#